data_AF-A0A8B6HK31-F1
#
_entry.id   AF-A0A8B6HK31-F1
#
_cell.length_a   1.000
_cell.length_b   1.000
_cell.length_c   1.000
_cell.angle_alpha   90.00
_cell.angle_beta   90.00
_cell.angle_gamma   90.00
#
_symmetry.space_group_name_H-M   'P 1'
#
loop_
_entity.id
_entity.type
_entity.pdbx_description
1 polymer ?
#
loop_
_entity_poly.entity_id
_entity_poly.type
_entity_poly.pdbx_seq_one_letter_code
_entity_poly.pdbx_strand_id
1 'polypeptide(L)'
;VISGGQYDVDMELTAPNGQVLYKDVKKQYDSFTWTPDQSGVFKFCFSNEFSTFTHKIVYFDFQVGDEKPLFEQEGKHATAMTL
;
A
#
# COMPACT_ATOMS: atom_id res chain seq x y z
N VAL A 1 6.88 -7.64 5.92
CA VAL A 1 6.77 -8.28 7.26
C VAL A 1 7.94 -7.85 8.12
N ILE A 2 7.68 -7.29 9.31
CA ILE A 2 8.72 -6.67 10.16
C ILE A 2 9.27 -7.64 11.22
N SER A 3 8.50 -8.63 11.71
CA SER A 3 9.00 -9.71 12.58
C SER A 3 8.04 -10.92 12.65
N GLY A 4 8.57 -12.09 13.06
CA GLY A 4 7.83 -13.36 13.21
C GLY A 4 8.16 -14.38 12.10
N GLY A 5 8.22 -15.68 12.43
CA GLY A 5 8.79 -16.77 11.60
C GLY A 5 8.26 -16.89 10.16
N GLN A 6 9.05 -17.62 9.35
CA GLN A 6 8.95 -17.90 7.88
C GLN A 6 8.44 -16.81 6.91
N TYR A 7 8.22 -15.58 7.37
CA TYR A 7 8.01 -14.35 6.57
C TYR A 7 6.94 -14.42 5.47
N ASP A 8 6.05 -15.40 5.53
CA ASP A 8 4.98 -15.63 4.59
C ASP A 8 3.69 -14.93 5.03
N VAL A 9 3.26 -13.93 4.27
CA VAL A 9 1.92 -13.36 4.35
C VAL A 9 1.33 -13.44 2.95
N ASP A 10 0.06 -13.82 2.89
CA ASP A 10 -0.68 -13.81 1.64
C ASP A 10 -1.43 -12.49 1.56
N MET A 11 -1.37 -11.83 0.40
CA MET A 11 -2.03 -10.57 0.15
C MET A 11 -2.97 -10.71 -1.04
N GLU A 12 -4.21 -10.24 -0.88
CA GLU A 12 -5.21 -10.19 -1.95
C GLU A 12 -5.82 -8.78 -2.04
N LEU A 13 -5.83 -8.22 -3.24
CA LEU A 13 -6.52 -6.99 -3.61
C LEU A 13 -7.76 -7.32 -4.43
N THR A 14 -8.91 -6.87 -3.98
CA THR A 14 -10.18 -7.03 -4.67
C THR A 14 -10.77 -5.67 -5.06
N ALA A 15 -11.20 -5.56 -6.31
CA ALA A 15 -11.94 -4.43 -6.84
C ALA A 15 -13.39 -4.38 -6.30
N PRO A 16 -14.09 -3.23 -6.44
CA PRO A 16 -15.46 -3.09 -5.94
C PRO A 16 -16.47 -4.04 -6.60
N ASN A 17 -16.17 -4.49 -7.82
CA ASN A 17 -16.96 -5.49 -8.56
C ASN A 17 -16.71 -6.95 -8.11
N GLY A 18 -15.82 -7.17 -7.14
CA GLY A 18 -15.42 -8.50 -6.67
C GLY A 18 -14.29 -9.15 -7.47
N GLN A 19 -13.75 -8.49 -8.48
CA GLN A 19 -12.60 -8.98 -9.25
C GLN A 19 -11.33 -8.93 -8.40
N VAL A 20 -10.57 -10.02 -8.38
CA VAL A 20 -9.24 -10.03 -7.77
C VAL A 20 -8.27 -9.35 -8.72
N LEU A 21 -7.76 -8.19 -8.30
CA LEU A 21 -6.78 -7.41 -9.06
C LEU A 21 -5.35 -7.89 -8.81
N TYR A 22 -5.09 -8.35 -7.59
CA TYR A 22 -3.77 -8.83 -7.20
C TYR A 22 -3.92 -9.92 -6.15
N LYS A 23 -3.09 -10.96 -6.26
CA LYS A 23 -3.01 -12.04 -5.29
C LYS A 23 -1.61 -12.59 -5.30
N ASP A 24 -0.96 -12.53 -4.15
CA ASP A 24 0.36 -13.12 -3.98
C ASP A 24 0.45 -13.85 -2.65
N VAL A 25 1.21 -14.93 -2.65
CA VAL A 25 1.26 -15.94 -1.60
C VAL A 25 2.70 -16.07 -1.13
N LYS A 26 2.91 -16.10 0.19
CA LYS A 26 4.24 -16.23 0.81
C LYS A 26 5.25 -15.14 0.41
N LYS A 27 4.81 -13.87 0.36
CA LYS A 27 5.73 -12.74 0.14
C LYS A 27 6.09 -12.02 1.45
N GLN A 28 7.39 -11.73 1.61
CA GLN A 28 7.91 -10.98 2.74
C GLN A 28 7.78 -9.46 2.53
N TYR A 29 8.02 -9.01 1.30
CA TYR A 29 7.95 -7.62 0.87
C TYR A 29 7.44 -7.62 -0.57
N ASP A 30 6.57 -6.66 -0.86
CA ASP A 30 6.08 -6.43 -2.20
C ASP A 30 5.59 -4.99 -2.35
N SER A 31 5.58 -4.50 -3.60
CA SER A 31 5.05 -3.20 -3.98
C SER A 31 4.26 -3.36 -5.27
N PHE A 32 2.96 -3.11 -5.19
CA PHE A 32 2.05 -3.23 -6.33
C PHE A 32 1.38 -1.88 -6.63
N THR A 33 1.55 -1.39 -7.85
CA THR A 33 0.92 -0.16 -8.33
C THR A 33 -0.07 -0.51 -9.43
N TRP A 34 -1.29 -0.01 -9.33
CA TRP A 34 -2.30 -0.18 -10.36
C TRP A 34 -3.08 1.11 -10.57
N THR A 35 -3.71 1.22 -11.74
CA THR A 35 -4.66 2.30 -12.05
C THR A 35 -6.08 1.78 -11.85
N PRO A 36 -6.89 2.38 -10.96
CA PRO A 36 -8.31 2.05 -10.83
C PRO A 36 -9.06 2.32 -12.13
N ASP A 37 -9.78 1.32 -12.65
CA ASP A 37 -10.65 1.41 -13.82
C ASP A 37 -12.09 1.81 -13.45
N GLN A 38 -12.48 1.62 -12.19
CA GLN A 38 -13.78 1.98 -11.65
C GLN A 38 -13.67 2.65 -10.28
N SER A 39 -14.64 3.52 -9.98
CA SER A 39 -14.81 4.10 -8.65
C SER A 39 -15.50 3.12 -7.70
N GLY A 40 -15.06 3.08 -6.44
CA GLY A 40 -15.70 2.27 -5.40
C GLY A 40 -14.75 1.85 -4.30
N VAL A 41 -15.19 0.87 -3.50
CA VAL A 41 -14.43 0.33 -2.37
C VAL A 41 -13.52 -0.81 -2.82
N PHE A 42 -12.21 -0.62 -2.67
CA PHE A 42 -11.20 -1.66 -2.85
C PHE A 42 -10.93 -2.35 -1.52
N LYS A 43 -10.70 -3.66 -1.55
CA LYS A 43 -10.45 -4.47 -0.36
C LYS A 43 -9.04 -5.05 -0.40
N PHE A 44 -8.29 -4.84 0.67
CA PHE A 44 -6.97 -5.43 0.88
C PHE A 44 -7.09 -6.47 2.01
N CYS A 45 -6.77 -7.71 1.71
CA CYS A 45 -6.81 -8.82 2.65
C CYS A 45 -5.40 -9.34 2.89
N PHE A 46 -4.99 -9.41 4.16
CA PHE A 46 -3.74 -10.05 4.57
C PHE A 46 -4.07 -11.31 5.36
N SER A 47 -3.70 -12.47 4.83
CA SER A 47 -3.91 -13.76 5.50
C SER A 47 -2.62 -14.27 6.14
N ASN A 48 -2.77 -14.84 7.33
CA ASN A 48 -1.72 -15.55 8.05
C ASN A 48 -2.22 -16.96 8.37
N GLU A 49 -2.41 -17.76 7.32
CA GLU A 49 -2.90 -19.14 7.46
C GLU A 49 -1.80 -20.09 7.96
N PHE A 50 -0.52 -19.75 7.78
CA PHE A 50 0.57 -20.70 7.96
C PHE A 50 1.30 -20.63 9.31
N SER A 51 1.38 -19.48 9.98
CA SER A 51 2.20 -19.34 11.19
C SER A 51 1.38 -19.41 12.47
N THR A 52 1.05 -20.62 12.90
CA THR A 52 0.34 -20.89 14.17
C THR A 52 1.18 -20.58 15.43
N PHE A 53 2.47 -20.19 15.28
CA PHE A 53 3.41 -20.11 16.41
C PHE A 53 3.95 -18.72 16.74
N THR A 54 3.81 -17.73 15.85
CA THR A 54 4.36 -16.37 16.08
C THR A 54 3.48 -15.28 15.47
N HIS A 55 3.26 -14.19 16.21
CA HIS A 55 2.62 -12.98 15.71
C HIS A 55 3.40 -12.41 14.50
N LYS A 56 2.69 -11.98 13.45
CA LYS A 56 3.28 -11.29 12.29
C LYS A 56 2.93 -9.80 12.36
N ILE A 57 3.93 -8.95 12.15
CA ILE A 57 3.73 -7.50 11.98
C ILE A 57 3.82 -7.18 10.49
N VAL A 58 2.72 -6.69 9.92
CA VAL A 58 2.65 -6.24 8.53
C VAL A 58 2.74 -4.71 8.52
N TYR A 59 3.72 -4.19 7.80
CA TYR A 59 3.77 -2.79 7.43
C TYR A 59 3.13 -2.65 6.05
N PHE A 60 2.18 -1.73 5.94
CA PHE A 60 1.43 -1.47 4.73
C PHE A 60 1.42 0.03 4.51
N ASP A 61 1.81 0.44 3.32
CA ASP A 61 1.75 1.81 2.85
C ASP A 61 0.83 1.87 1.63
N PHE A 62 -0.09 2.83 1.64
CA PHE A 62 -1.09 3.00 0.59
C PHE A 62 -1.09 4.45 0.13
N GLN A 63 -0.66 4.64 -1.12
CA GLN A 63 -0.54 5.94 -1.75
C GLN A 63 -1.57 6.07 -2.88
N VAL A 64 -2.25 7.21 -2.95
CA VAL A 64 -3.28 7.49 -3.96
C VAL A 64 -2.93 8.79 -4.69
N GLY A 65 -2.59 8.66 -5.97
CA GLY A 65 -2.18 9.79 -6.79
C GLY A 65 -0.87 10.43 -6.34
N ASP A 66 -0.48 11.50 -7.03
CA ASP A 66 0.61 12.35 -6.55
C ASP A 66 0.11 13.18 -5.37
N GLU A 67 0.88 13.24 -4.28
CA GLU A 67 0.61 14.21 -3.23
C GLU A 67 0.56 15.61 -3.87
N LYS A 68 -0.53 16.34 -3.61
CA LYS A 68 -0.59 17.74 -3.99
C LYS A 68 0.62 18.44 -3.37
N PRO A 69 1.42 19.18 -4.16
CA PRO A 69 2.52 19.93 -3.60
C PRO A 69 1.98 20.81 -2.47
N LEU A 70 2.66 20.81 -1.33
CA LEU A 70 2.27 21.56 -0.12
C LEU A 70 2.02 23.05 -0.39
N PHE A 71 2.52 23.56 -1.51
CA PHE A 71 2.28 24.90 -1.99
C PHE A 71 1.46 24.86 -3.29
N GLU A 72 0.12 24.85 -3.17
CA GLU A 72 -0.78 25.07 -4.32
C GLU A 72 -0.78 26.53 -4.83
N GLN A 73 -0.12 27.45 -4.11
CA GLN A 73 0.03 28.85 -4.52
C GLN A 73 1.41 29.42 -4.19
N GLU A 74 2.44 29.18 -4.99
CA GLU A 74 3.55 30.14 -5.12
C GLU A 74 4.12 30.14 -6.55
N GLY A 75 3.29 30.58 -7.49
CA GLY A 75 3.74 30.99 -8.82
C GLY A 75 4.42 32.38 -8.84
N LYS A 76 4.53 33.10 -7.71
CA LYS A 76 5.26 34.38 -7.60
C LYS A 76 5.74 34.58 -6.16
N HIS A 77 7.04 34.77 -5.98
CA HIS A 77 7.75 35.19 -4.74
C HIS A 77 8.36 34.12 -3.83
N ALA A 78 9.12 33.19 -4.39
CA ALA A 78 10.25 32.63 -3.63
C ALA A 78 11.36 33.70 -3.52
N THR A 79 11.27 34.60 -2.53
CA THR A 79 12.44 35.39 -2.12
C THR A 79 13.28 34.52 -1.20
N ALA A 80 14.44 34.08 -1.69
CA ALA A 80 15.41 33.35 -0.90
C ALA A 80 15.76 34.15 0.37
N MET A 81 15.48 33.60 1.56
CA MET A 81 16.09 34.07 2.79
C MET A 81 17.48 33.45 2.89
N THR A 82 18.47 34.12 2.32
CA THR A 82 19.86 33.93 2.73
C THR A 82 20.11 34.71 4.02
N LEU A 83 20.72 34.03 5.00
CA LEU A 83 21.29 34.63 6.22
C LEU A 83 22.36 35.66 5.90
#